data_AF-A0A2T0XXA9-F1
#
_entry.id   AF-A0A2T0XXA9-F1
#
_cell.length_a   1.000
_cell.length_b   1.000
_cell.length_c   1.000
_cell.angle_alpha   90.00
_cell.angle_beta   90.00
_cell.angle_gamma   90.00
#
_symmetry.space_group_name_H-M   'P 1'
#
loop_
_entity.id
_entity.type
_entity.pdbx_description
1 polymer ?
#
loop_
_entity_poly.entity_id
_entity_poly.type
_entity_poly.pdbx_seq_one_letter_code
_entity_poly.pdbx_strand_id
1 'polypeptide(L)'
;MSTDPDAHRFSEADRTVPRRTGTFSGASGTAGTDPGQRSLGELVSEVTQDLSTLMRQEIELAKAEATESAKNAGKGAGLLGGAGYSAGMTAFFLSVALWWALGTLMGLGWSALVVAVIWAVVAGVLAAVGRKEVQRTQGLPRTTDSLKKIPHALRGQEEKNP
;
A
#
# COMPACT_ATOMS: atom_id res chain seq x y z
N MET A 1 -25.01 42.64 -13.32
CA MET A 1 -26.24 42.71 -12.49
C MET A 1 -26.39 41.35 -11.82
N SER A 2 -25.90 41.07 -10.61
CA SER A 2 -25.16 41.77 -9.54
C SER A 2 -24.17 40.72 -8.98
N THR A 3 -22.86 40.94 -8.94
CA THR A 3 -22.09 41.37 -7.75
C THR A 3 -22.77 41.10 -6.40
N ASP A 4 -22.22 40.16 -5.64
CA ASP A 4 -22.18 40.27 -4.17
C ASP A 4 -20.79 39.83 -3.65
N PRO A 5 -19.87 40.79 -3.43
CA PRO A 5 -18.61 40.62 -2.72
C PRO A 5 -18.75 41.08 -1.25
N ASP A 6 -18.10 40.38 -0.34
CA ASP A 6 -17.81 40.83 1.04
C ASP A 6 -19.01 41.06 1.97
N ALA A 7 -19.52 39.97 2.53
CA ALA A 7 -20.42 40.02 3.67
C ALA A 7 -19.95 39.08 4.79
N HIS A 8 -19.30 39.70 5.78
CA HIS A 8 -19.16 39.27 7.18
C HIS A 8 -17.89 38.47 7.52
N ARG A 9 -16.82 39.20 7.86
CA ARG A 9 -16.52 39.67 9.25
C ARG A 9 -15.89 38.57 10.10
N PHE A 10 -14.58 38.71 10.26
CA PHE A 10 -13.95 38.86 11.58
C PHE A 10 -14.90 38.59 12.76
N SER A 11 -14.88 37.36 13.27
CA SER A 11 -15.21 37.09 14.67
C SER A 11 -13.89 36.93 15.42
N GLU A 12 -13.20 38.06 15.52
CA GLU A 12 -12.12 38.32 16.45
C GLU A 12 -12.78 38.63 17.80
N ALA A 13 -13.30 37.59 18.43
CA ALA A 13 -13.98 37.68 19.72
C ALA A 13 -13.36 36.66 20.66
N ASP A 14 -12.52 37.20 21.54
CA ASP A 14 -12.52 36.86 22.96
C ASP A 14 -12.40 35.38 23.32
N ARG A 15 -11.14 34.92 23.44
CA ARG A 15 -10.79 33.98 24.51
C ARG A 15 -9.55 34.48 25.23
N THR A 16 -9.80 35.46 26.08
CA THR A 16 -9.09 35.70 27.34
C THR A 16 -8.49 34.41 27.92
N VAL A 17 -7.17 34.27 27.81
CA VAL A 17 -6.40 33.26 28.55
C VAL A 17 -6.29 33.76 29.99
N PRO A 18 -6.85 33.08 31.00
CA PRO A 18 -6.68 33.50 32.38
C PRO A 18 -5.23 33.28 32.79
N ARG A 19 -4.49 34.37 32.94
CA ARG A 19 -3.16 34.38 33.53
C ARG A 19 -3.30 34.07 35.02
N ARG A 20 -3.20 32.79 35.38
CA ARG A 20 -3.25 32.33 36.77
C ARG A 20 -1.94 32.75 37.47
N THR A 21 -1.96 33.91 38.12
CA THR A 21 -0.92 34.34 39.05
C THR A 21 -1.08 33.55 40.35
N GLY A 22 -0.46 32.37 40.42
CA GLY A 22 -0.39 31.57 41.63
C GLY A 22 0.74 32.07 42.53
N THR A 23 0.38 32.73 43.63
CA THR A 23 1.24 33.01 44.78
C THR A 23 1.79 31.71 45.36
N PHE A 24 3.11 31.53 45.32
CA PHE A 24 3.78 30.49 46.11
C PHE A 24 3.97 30.99 47.54
N SER A 25 3.29 30.35 48.50
CA SER A 25 3.60 30.44 49.91
C SER A 25 3.25 29.14 50.62
N GLY A 26 4.22 28.61 51.37
CA GLY A 26 3.93 27.84 52.59
C GLY A 26 3.96 26.33 52.47
N ALA A 27 5.15 25.78 52.73
CA ALA A 27 5.48 24.43 53.18
C ALA A 27 4.35 23.57 53.78
N SER A 28 4.26 22.33 53.32
CA SER A 28 3.92 21.14 54.11
C SER A 28 4.57 19.92 53.46
N GLY A 29 5.38 19.20 54.24
CA GLY A 29 6.33 18.22 53.74
C GLY A 29 5.73 17.01 53.02
N THR A 30 6.36 16.66 51.90
CA THR A 30 6.49 15.29 51.43
C THR A 30 7.98 14.99 51.30
N ALA A 31 8.39 13.90 51.93
CA ALA A 31 9.77 13.47 52.09
C ALA A 31 10.53 13.43 50.75
N GLY A 32 11.74 14.01 50.78
CA GLY A 32 12.91 13.70 49.97
C GLY A 32 12.73 13.35 48.49
N THR A 33 12.96 14.31 47.61
CA THR A 33 13.76 14.08 46.40
C THR A 33 14.51 15.37 46.07
N ASP A 34 15.83 15.34 46.27
CA ASP A 34 16.76 16.42 46.01
C ASP A 34 16.91 16.60 44.47
N PRO A 35 16.62 17.78 43.89
CA PRO A 35 16.73 18.02 42.44
C PRO A 35 18.15 17.83 41.87
N GLY A 36 19.17 17.79 42.74
CA GLY A 36 20.58 17.66 42.36
C GLY A 36 21.13 16.24 42.26
N GLN A 37 20.33 15.21 42.54
CA GLN A 37 20.82 13.82 42.67
C GLN A 37 20.07 12.79 41.79
N ARG A 38 19.55 13.20 40.62
CA ARG A 38 19.15 12.19 39.61
C ARG A 38 20.36 11.34 39.29
N SER A 39 20.25 10.04 39.56
CA SER A 39 21.35 9.12 39.28
C SER A 39 21.52 8.98 37.76
N LEU A 40 22.75 8.77 37.31
CA LEU A 40 23.03 8.47 35.89
C LEU A 40 22.22 7.27 35.37
N GLY A 41 21.90 6.32 36.25
CA GLY A 41 21.05 5.18 35.91
C GLY A 41 19.60 5.56 35.60
N GLU A 42 19.07 6.60 36.24
CA GLU A 42 17.70 7.07 36.03
C GLU A 42 17.56 7.80 34.68
N LEU A 43 18.57 8.59 34.29
CA LEU A 43 18.64 9.24 32.99
C LEU A 43 18.79 8.24 31.83
N VAL A 44 19.62 7.21 32.01
CA VAL A 44 19.78 6.14 31.01
C VAL A 44 18.49 5.32 30.88
N SER A 45 17.79 5.07 31.99
CA SER A 45 16.48 4.39 31.98
C SER A 45 15.43 5.21 31.23
N GLU A 46 15.35 6.52 31.46
CA GLU A 46 14.42 7.44 30.79
C GLU A 46 14.67 7.47 29.26
N VAL A 47 15.91 7.65 28.83
CA VAL A 47 16.28 7.63 27.40
C VAL A 47 16.00 6.28 26.75
N THR A 48 16.30 5.17 27.42
CA THR A 48 16.01 3.82 26.90
C THR A 48 14.51 3.60 26.73
N GLN A 49 13.71 4.11 27.67
CA GLN A 49 12.27 4.04 27.62
C GLN A 49 11.69 4.92 26.50
N ASP A 50 12.25 6.11 26.27
CA ASP A 50 11.86 6.98 25.15
C ASP A 50 12.20 6.34 23.80
N LEU A 51 13.40 5.77 23.65
CA LEU A 51 13.80 5.06 22.43
C LEU A 51 12.90 3.83 22.17
N SER A 52 12.57 3.07 23.20
CA SER A 52 11.63 1.94 23.12
C SER A 52 10.25 2.42 22.65
N THR A 53 9.80 3.57 23.15
CA THR A 53 8.54 4.20 22.77
C THR A 53 8.55 4.64 21.30
N LEU A 54 9.62 5.29 20.83
CA LEU A 54 9.77 5.69 19.43
C LEU A 54 9.81 4.49 18.48
N MET A 55 10.59 3.45 18.82
CA MET A 55 10.65 2.22 18.02
C MET A 55 9.29 1.55 17.89
N ARG A 56 8.52 1.51 18.97
CA ARG A 56 7.16 0.97 18.94
C ARG A 56 6.24 1.83 18.07
N GLN A 57 6.35 3.15 18.12
CA GLN A 57 5.58 4.06 17.27
C GLN A 57 5.91 3.90 15.78
N GLU A 58 7.20 3.77 15.42
CA GLU A 58 7.62 3.51 14.04
C GLU A 58 7.08 2.18 13.52
N ILE A 59 7.07 1.14 14.35
CA ILE A 59 6.47 -0.16 14.00
C ILE A 59 4.95 -0.02 13.83
N GLU A 60 4.28 0.71 14.71
CA GLU A 60 2.83 0.95 14.62
C GLU A 60 2.47 1.75 13.37
N LEU A 61 3.28 2.75 13.00
CA LEU A 61 3.14 3.54 11.78
C LEU A 61 3.39 2.68 10.54
N ALA A 62 4.51 1.96 10.47
CA ALA A 62 4.82 1.06 9.37
C ALA A 62 3.75 -0.02 9.19
N LYS A 63 3.20 -0.53 10.30
CA LYS A 63 2.06 -1.45 10.26
C LYS A 63 0.80 -0.79 9.69
N ALA A 64 0.51 0.46 10.08
CA ALA A 64 -0.63 1.20 9.54
C ALA A 64 -0.47 1.44 8.03
N GLU A 65 0.71 1.90 7.59
CA GLU A 65 1.01 2.16 6.18
C GLU A 65 1.00 0.87 5.35
N ALA A 66 1.55 -0.23 5.89
CA ALA A 66 1.50 -1.54 5.24
C ALA A 66 0.04 -2.04 5.12
N THR A 67 -0.79 -1.82 6.15
CA THR A 67 -2.21 -2.20 6.13
C THR A 67 -2.99 -1.37 5.10
N GLU A 68 -2.75 -0.07 5.05
CA GLU A 68 -3.38 0.81 4.07
C GLU A 68 -2.95 0.47 2.63
N SER A 69 -1.65 0.22 2.43
CA SER A 69 -1.09 -0.25 1.16
C SER A 69 -1.73 -1.57 0.73
N ALA A 70 -1.86 -2.54 1.66
CA ALA A 70 -2.51 -3.82 1.38
C ALA A 70 -4.00 -3.65 1.04
N LYS A 71 -4.71 -2.77 1.73
CA LYS A 71 -6.12 -2.47 1.44
C LYS A 71 -6.29 -1.83 0.06
N ASN A 72 -5.43 -0.88 -0.29
CA ASN A 72 -5.46 -0.20 -1.58
C ASN A 72 -5.10 -1.16 -2.72
N ALA A 73 -4.06 -1.96 -2.54
CA ALA A 73 -3.69 -3.02 -3.47
C ALA A 73 -4.82 -4.07 -3.62
N GLY A 74 -5.43 -4.50 -2.52
CA GLY A 74 -6.55 -5.44 -2.50
C GLY A 74 -7.78 -4.89 -3.21
N LYS A 75 -8.14 -3.62 -3.00
CA LYS A 75 -9.22 -2.94 -3.74
C LYS A 75 -8.90 -2.86 -5.22
N GLY A 76 -7.68 -2.48 -5.58
CA GLY A 76 -7.24 -2.43 -6.98
C GLY A 76 -7.33 -3.79 -7.66
N ALA A 77 -6.80 -4.83 -7.01
CA ALA A 77 -6.87 -6.21 -7.49
C ALA A 77 -8.32 -6.70 -7.61
N GLY A 78 -9.19 -6.38 -6.64
CA GLY A 78 -10.61 -6.71 -6.68
C GLY A 78 -11.36 -6.02 -7.83
N LEU A 79 -11.10 -4.73 -8.08
CA LEU A 79 -11.68 -4.00 -9.20
C LEU A 79 -11.21 -4.53 -10.54
N LEU A 80 -9.90 -4.81 -10.69
CA LEU A 80 -9.36 -5.39 -11.92
C LEU A 80 -9.86 -6.81 -12.15
N GLY A 81 -9.95 -7.63 -11.11
CA GLY A 81 -10.52 -8.97 -11.18
C GLY A 81 -12.00 -8.94 -11.57
N GLY A 82 -12.78 -8.05 -10.95
CA GLY A 82 -14.19 -7.81 -11.31
C GLY A 82 -14.35 -7.34 -12.75
N ALA A 83 -13.54 -6.36 -13.19
CA ALA A 83 -13.54 -5.88 -14.56
C ALA A 83 -13.20 -7.00 -15.57
N GLY A 84 -12.20 -7.83 -15.27
CA GLY A 84 -11.83 -8.98 -16.09
C GLY A 84 -12.97 -10.00 -16.21
N TYR A 85 -13.62 -10.34 -15.08
CA TYR A 85 -14.77 -11.24 -15.07
C TYR A 85 -15.96 -10.67 -15.86
N SER A 86 -16.32 -9.41 -15.62
CA SER A 86 -17.40 -8.74 -16.33
C SER A 86 -17.12 -8.65 -17.83
N ALA A 87 -15.89 -8.31 -18.24
CA ALA A 87 -15.50 -8.30 -19.65
C ALA A 87 -15.63 -9.68 -20.29
N GLY A 88 -15.21 -10.74 -19.59
CA GLY A 88 -15.39 -12.13 -20.03
C GLY A 88 -16.87 -12.49 -20.23
N MET A 89 -17.73 -12.09 -19.29
CA MET A 89 -19.16 -12.35 -19.37
C MET A 89 -19.83 -11.56 -20.51
N THR A 90 -19.47 -10.29 -20.67
CA THR A 90 -19.92 -9.47 -21.82
C THR A 90 -19.51 -10.11 -23.14
N ALA A 91 -18.26 -10.56 -23.27
CA ALA A 91 -17.78 -11.22 -24.48
C ALA A 91 -18.53 -12.55 -24.76
N PHE A 92 -18.85 -13.32 -23.72
CA PHE A 92 -19.67 -14.52 -23.85
C PHE A 92 -21.07 -14.21 -24.39
N PHE A 93 -21.79 -13.25 -23.79
CA PHE A 93 -23.12 -12.88 -24.25
C PHE A 93 -23.11 -12.29 -25.67
N LEU A 94 -22.11 -11.47 -26.01
CA LEU A 94 -21.91 -10.98 -27.37
C LEU A 94 -21.66 -12.12 -28.36
N SER A 95 -20.94 -13.17 -27.94
CA SER A 95 -20.69 -14.34 -28.79
C SER A 95 -21.97 -15.13 -29.06
N VAL A 96 -22.81 -15.32 -28.05
CA VAL A 96 -24.12 -15.98 -28.21
C VAL A 96 -25.03 -15.14 -29.10
N ALA A 97 -25.09 -13.83 -28.89
CA ALA A 97 -25.86 -12.92 -29.73
C ALA A 97 -25.38 -12.94 -31.18
N LEU A 98 -24.07 -12.89 -31.41
CA LEU A 98 -23.46 -12.96 -32.73
C LEU A 98 -23.75 -14.30 -33.42
N TRP A 99 -23.65 -15.41 -32.68
CA TRP A 99 -24.00 -16.73 -33.20
C TRP A 99 -25.46 -16.76 -33.66
N TRP A 100 -26.39 -16.33 -32.81
CA TRP A 100 -27.82 -16.27 -33.18
C TRP A 100 -28.07 -15.37 -34.39
N ALA A 101 -27.47 -14.18 -34.42
CA ALA A 101 -27.60 -13.24 -35.53
C ALA A 101 -27.11 -13.86 -36.85
N LEU A 102 -25.88 -14.40 -36.89
CA LEU A 102 -25.35 -15.09 -38.06
C LEU A 102 -26.18 -16.34 -38.42
N GLY A 103 -26.74 -17.00 -37.41
CA GLY A 103 -27.59 -18.18 -37.55
C GLY A 103 -28.78 -17.92 -38.46
N THR A 104 -29.32 -16.69 -38.44
CA THR A 104 -30.42 -16.28 -39.32
C THR A 104 -30.01 -16.07 -40.78
N LEU A 105 -28.71 -15.82 -41.05
CA LEU A 105 -28.20 -15.56 -42.40
C LEU A 105 -27.65 -16.83 -43.09
N MET A 106 -26.95 -17.69 -42.34
CA MET A 106 -26.21 -18.84 -42.91
C MET A 106 -26.42 -20.16 -42.16
N GLY A 107 -27.28 -20.18 -41.15
CA GLY A 107 -27.54 -21.34 -40.30
C GLY A 107 -26.60 -21.44 -39.09
N LEU A 108 -27.10 -22.08 -38.03
CA LEU A 108 -26.42 -22.17 -36.73
C LEU A 108 -25.07 -22.91 -36.81
N GLY A 109 -24.93 -23.91 -37.67
CA GLY A 109 -23.68 -24.69 -37.81
C GLY A 109 -22.51 -23.84 -38.33
N TRP A 110 -22.70 -23.15 -39.46
CA TRP A 110 -21.67 -22.29 -40.05
C TRP A 110 -21.36 -21.07 -39.17
N SER A 111 -22.40 -20.55 -38.50
CA SER A 111 -22.24 -19.45 -37.55
C SER A 111 -21.34 -19.83 -36.36
N ALA A 112 -21.48 -21.06 -35.85
CA ALA A 112 -20.62 -21.57 -34.80
C ALA A 112 -19.14 -21.57 -35.21
N LEU A 113 -18.85 -22.00 -36.45
CA LEU A 113 -17.49 -22.03 -36.99
C LEU A 113 -16.91 -20.62 -37.11
N VAL A 114 -17.69 -19.64 -37.58
CA VAL A 114 -17.25 -18.24 -37.66
C VAL A 114 -16.92 -17.68 -36.27
N VAL A 115 -17.81 -17.87 -35.29
CA VAL A 115 -17.57 -17.43 -33.91
C VAL A 115 -16.35 -18.12 -33.30
N ALA A 116 -16.15 -19.42 -33.58
CA ALA A 116 -14.98 -20.17 -33.13
C ALA A 116 -13.67 -19.62 -33.73
N VAL A 117 -13.65 -19.28 -35.02
CA VAL A 117 -12.49 -18.65 -35.68
C VAL A 117 -12.19 -17.28 -35.06
N ILE A 118 -13.21 -16.47 -34.79
CA ILE A 118 -13.03 -15.17 -34.12
C ILE A 118 -12.35 -15.37 -32.75
N TRP A 119 -12.83 -16.30 -31.94
CA TRP A 119 -12.22 -16.60 -30.64
C TRP A 119 -10.81 -17.18 -30.74
N ALA A 120 -10.53 -18.00 -31.76
CA ALA A 120 -9.19 -18.51 -32.01
C ALA A 120 -8.20 -17.36 -32.30
N VAL A 121 -8.62 -16.37 -33.10
CA VAL A 121 -7.81 -15.17 -33.37
C VAL A 121 -7.60 -14.35 -32.11
N VAL A 122 -8.67 -14.07 -31.34
CA VAL A 122 -8.58 -13.35 -30.07
C VAL A 122 -7.61 -14.06 -29.10
N ALA A 123 -7.76 -15.38 -28.93
CA ALA A 123 -6.88 -16.18 -28.08
C ALA A 123 -5.42 -16.14 -28.55
N GLY A 124 -5.18 -16.22 -29.86
CA GLY A 124 -3.84 -16.09 -30.45
C GLY A 124 -3.19 -14.74 -30.14
N VAL A 125 -3.94 -13.64 -30.28
CA VAL A 125 -3.46 -12.28 -29.95
C VAL A 125 -3.17 -12.15 -28.47
N LEU A 126 -4.10 -12.58 -27.60
CA LEU A 126 -3.92 -12.53 -26.15
C LEU A 126 -2.71 -13.34 -25.69
N ALA A 127 -2.51 -14.53 -26.25
CA ALA A 127 -1.34 -15.37 -25.96
C ALA A 127 -0.04 -14.70 -26.42
N ALA A 128 -0.02 -14.05 -27.59
CA ALA A 128 1.15 -13.34 -28.10
C ALA A 128 1.51 -12.12 -27.23
N VAL A 129 0.52 -11.30 -26.88
CA VAL A 129 0.71 -10.13 -26.01
C VAL A 129 1.13 -10.56 -24.60
N GLY A 130 0.45 -11.55 -24.03
CA GLY A 130 0.78 -12.09 -22.70
C GLY A 130 2.20 -12.64 -22.65
N ARG A 131 2.63 -13.40 -23.66
CA ARG A 131 4.01 -13.88 -23.78
C ARG A 131 5.02 -12.73 -23.82
N LYS A 132 4.74 -11.68 -24.60
CA LYS A 132 5.61 -10.50 -24.70
C LYS A 132 5.77 -9.78 -23.35
N GLU A 133 4.69 -9.65 -22.59
CA GLU A 133 4.72 -8.96 -21.30
C GLU A 133 5.42 -9.80 -20.20
N VAL A 134 5.20 -11.11 -20.20
CA VAL A 134 5.94 -12.04 -19.33
C VAL A 134 7.44 -12.01 -19.65
N GLN A 135 7.82 -11.98 -20.92
CA GLN A 135 9.23 -11.88 -21.32
C GLN A 135 9.86 -10.54 -20.91
N ARG A 136 9.11 -9.43 -20.95
CA ARG A 136 9.59 -8.12 -20.49
C ARG A 136 9.89 -8.11 -18.99
N THR A 137 9.03 -8.73 -18.19
CA THR A 137 9.20 -8.79 -16.73
C THR A 137 10.28 -9.78 -16.30
N GLN A 138 10.49 -10.88 -17.04
CA GLN A 138 11.62 -11.80 -16.85
C GLN A 138 12.97 -11.23 -17.34
N GLY A 139 12.96 -10.15 -18.13
CA GLY A 139 14.13 -9.44 -18.64
C GLY A 139 14.93 -8.63 -17.62
N LEU A 140 14.70 -8.77 -16.30
CA LEU A 140 15.56 -8.25 -15.23
C LEU A 140 16.43 -9.37 -14.60
N PRO A 141 17.42 -9.96 -15.30
CA PRO A 141 18.35 -10.93 -14.73
C PRO A 141 19.42 -10.31 -13.80
N ARG A 142 19.41 -8.98 -13.55
CA ARG A 142 20.47 -8.33 -12.76
C ARG A 142 20.36 -8.58 -11.25
N THR A 143 19.17 -8.87 -10.73
CA THR A 143 18.95 -9.04 -9.29
C THR A 143 19.12 -10.49 -8.83
N THR A 144 18.76 -11.48 -9.66
CA THR A 144 18.91 -12.90 -9.31
C THR A 144 20.34 -13.43 -9.51
N ASP A 145 21.10 -12.91 -10.47
CA ASP A 145 22.52 -13.27 -10.65
C ASP A 145 23.41 -12.70 -9.53
N SER A 146 23.05 -11.53 -8.98
CA SER A 146 23.77 -10.94 -7.85
C SER A 146 23.55 -11.75 -6.57
N LEU A 147 22.37 -12.32 -6.35
CA LEU A 147 22.06 -13.20 -5.21
C LEU A 147 22.72 -14.59 -5.34
N LYS A 148 22.84 -15.12 -6.56
CA LYS A 148 23.57 -16.38 -6.82
C LYS A 148 25.10 -16.26 -6.66
N LYS A 149 25.64 -15.04 -6.66
CA LYS A 149 27.07 -14.73 -6.44
C LYS A 149 27.45 -14.48 -4.97
N ILE A 150 26.50 -14.55 -4.03
CA ILE A 150 26.79 -14.40 -2.58
C ILE A 150 26.55 -15.70 -1.76
N PRO A 151 26.97 -16.90 -2.20
CA PRO A 151 27.13 -18.03 -1.29
C PRO A 151 28.57 -18.18 -0.75
N HIS A 152 29.56 -17.55 -1.39
CA HIS A 152 30.98 -17.73 -1.03
C HIS A 152 31.49 -16.80 0.08
N ALA A 153 30.75 -15.72 0.40
CA ALA A 153 31.14 -14.79 1.47
C ALA A 153 30.60 -15.18 2.86
N LEU A 154 29.69 -16.16 2.94
CA LEU A 154 29.11 -16.64 4.21
C LEU A 154 29.68 -17.99 4.68
N ARG A 155 30.52 -18.64 3.88
CA ARG A 155 31.37 -19.75 4.37
C ARG A 155 32.65 -19.14 4.92
N GLY A 156 32.54 -18.71 6.17
CA GLY A 156 33.65 -18.22 6.98
C GLY A 156 34.83 -19.18 6.93
N GLN A 157 36.02 -18.58 6.90
CA GLN A 157 37.28 -19.27 7.00
C GLN A 157 37.42 -19.93 8.37
N GLU A 158 36.99 -21.18 8.49
CA GLU A 158 37.57 -22.15 9.42
C GLU A 158 38.70 -22.91 8.72
N GLU A 159 39.61 -22.18 8.06
CA GLU A 159 40.90 -22.74 7.65
C GLU A 159 41.89 -22.52 8.79
N LYS A 160 41.71 -23.35 9.81
CA LYS A 160 42.75 -24.15 10.45
C LYS A 160 44.18 -23.63 10.21
N ASN A 161 44.63 -22.68 11.04
CA ASN A 161 46.06 -22.40 11.16
C ASN A 161 46.62 -23.20 12.36
N PRO A 162 47.47 -24.22 12.15
CA PRO A 162 48.16 -24.94 13.21
C PRO A 162 49.21 -24.08 13.94
#